data_AF-A0A7W6HDJ3-F1
#
_entry.id   AF-A0A7W6HDJ3-F1
#
_cell.length_a   1.000
_cell.length_b   1.000
_cell.length_c   1.000
_cell.angle_alpha   90.00
_cell.angle_beta   90.00
_cell.angle_gamma   90.00
#
_symmetry.space_group_name_H-M   'P 1'
#
loop_
_entity.id
_entity.type
_entity.pdbx_description
1 polymer ?
#
loop_
_entity_poly.entity_id
_entity_poly.type
_entity_poly.pdbx_seq_one_letter_code
_entity_poly.pdbx_strand_id
1 'polypeptide(L)' 'MNEKLTGDTVAAMAALAGQTLAPGSAERIALAIGPALAGFAPTEGTLPFAAEPSGFVVAQRAVPS' A
#
# COMPACT_ATOMS: atom_id res chain seq x y z
N MET A 1 -3.30 11.45 -8.77
CA MET A 1 -3.26 11.73 -7.32
C MET A 1 -1.97 11.14 -6.78
N ASN A 2 -1.05 11.96 -6.27
CA ASN A 2 0.15 11.49 -5.57
C ASN A 2 0.04 11.92 -4.12
N GLU A 3 -1.02 11.46 -3.45
CA GLU A 3 -1.31 11.86 -2.09
C GLU A 3 -0.49 10.97 -1.14
N LYS A 4 0.36 11.60 -0.33
CA LYS A 4 1.22 10.90 0.61
C LYS A 4 0.35 10.22 1.67
N LEU A 5 0.56 8.93 1.92
CA LEU A 5 -0.11 8.21 3.00
C LEU A 5 0.15 8.91 4.34
N THR A 6 -0.92 9.26 5.07
CA THR A 6 -0.85 9.94 6.37
C THR A 6 -1.26 9.02 7.52
N GLY A 7 -0.89 9.42 8.75
CA GLY A 7 -1.36 8.74 9.96
C GLY A 7 -2.88 8.71 10.06
N ASP A 8 -3.56 9.82 9.73
CA ASP A 8 -5.02 9.90 9.75
C ASP A 8 -5.68 8.91 8.79
N THR A 9 -5.14 8.76 7.57
CA THR A 9 -5.62 7.75 6.62
C THR A 9 -5.43 6.35 7.17
N VAL A 10 -4.27 6.06 7.76
CA VAL A 10 -4.01 4.73 8.37
C VAL A 10 -4.96 4.47 9.56
N ALA A 11 -5.20 5.46 10.40
CA ALA A 11 -6.10 5.34 11.55
C ALA A 11 -7.54 5.08 11.10
N ALA A 12 -8.01 5.79 10.06
CA ALA A 12 -9.32 5.56 9.47
C ALA A 12 -9.46 4.14 8.90
N MET A 13 -8.44 3.64 8.20
CA MET A 13 -8.43 2.27 7.67
C MET A 13 -8.40 1.21 8.77
N ALA A 14 -7.63 1.44 9.85
CA ALA A 14 -7.61 0.55 11.00
C ALA A 14 -8.98 0.49 11.70
N ALA A 15 -9.64 1.64 11.88
CA ALA A 15 -10.99 1.70 12.43
C ALA A 15 -12.01 0.96 11.57
N LEU A 16 -11.94 1.12 10.24
CA LEU A 16 -12.78 0.36 9.30
C LEU A 16 -12.57 -1.15 9.42
N ALA A 17 -11.34 -1.59 9.67
CA ALA A 17 -10.97 -2.98 9.89
C ALA A 17 -11.26 -3.48 11.33
N GLY A 18 -11.83 -2.65 12.20
CA GLY A 18 -12.08 -2.98 13.61
C GLY A 18 -10.81 -3.18 14.44
N GLN A 19 -9.67 -2.67 13.98
CA GLN A 19 -8.37 -2.78 14.65
C GLN A 19 -8.12 -1.54 15.52
N THR A 20 -7.69 -1.78 16.76
CA THR A 20 -7.20 -0.70 17.63
C THR A 20 -5.69 -0.56 17.45
N LEU A 21 -5.22 0.65 17.19
CA LEU A 21 -3.79 0.94 17.09
C LEU A 21 -3.26 1.47 18.42
N ALA A 22 -2.07 1.02 18.80
CA ALA A 22 -1.35 1.66 19.90
C ALA A 22 -0.96 3.11 19.51
N PRO A 23 -0.87 4.03 20.48
CA PRO A 23 -0.50 5.42 20.22
C PRO A 23 0.76 5.54 19.35
N GLY A 24 0.76 6.44 18.37
CA GLY A 24 1.89 6.64 17.46
C GLY A 24 2.09 5.56 16.41
N SER A 25 1.27 4.50 16.38
CA SER A 25 1.45 3.41 15.41
C SER A 25 0.97 3.78 14.02
N ALA A 26 -0.06 4.64 13.91
CA ALA A 26 -0.57 5.09 12.62
C ALA A 26 0.50 5.87 11.84
N GLU A 27 1.24 6.74 12.51
CA GLU A 27 2.32 7.54 11.95
C GLU A 27 3.50 6.66 11.53
N ARG A 28 3.86 5.68 12.35
CA ARG A 28 4.92 4.72 12.01
C ARG A 28 4.55 3.85 10.80
N ILE A 29 3.30 3.40 10.72
CA ILE A 29 2.80 2.64 9.57
C ILE A 29 2.81 3.52 8.32
N ALA A 30 2.33 4.77 8.40
CA ALA A 30 2.35 5.70 7.28
C ALA A 30 3.78 5.98 6.78
N LEU A 31 4.73 6.14 7.70
CA LEU A 31 6.15 6.30 7.38
C LEU A 31 6.74 5.07 6.70
N ALA A 32 6.40 3.87 7.17
CA ALA A 32 6.95 2.61 6.66
C ALA A 32 6.35 2.19 5.31
N ILE A 33 5.03 2.34 5.14
CA ILE A 33 4.30 1.89 3.95
C ILE A 33 4.27 2.95 2.86
N GLY A 34 4.26 4.24 3.22
CA GLY A 34 4.16 5.36 2.27
C GLY A 34 5.10 5.27 1.07
N PRO A 35 6.41 4.97 1.24
CA PRO A 35 7.34 4.83 0.12
C PRO A 35 6.97 3.70 -0.85
N ALA A 36 6.56 2.55 -0.31
CA ALA A 36 6.16 1.41 -1.14
C ALA A 36 4.85 1.69 -1.91
N LEU A 37 3.88 2.34 -1.25
CA LEU A 37 2.62 2.73 -1.89
C LEU A 37 2.85 3.75 -3.02
N ALA A 38 3.69 4.76 -2.78
CA ALA A 38 4.06 5.74 -3.80
C ALA A 38 4.81 5.11 -4.98
N GLY A 39 5.61 4.06 -4.74
CA GLY A 39 6.28 3.30 -5.79
C GLY A 39 5.32 2.45 -6.63
N PHE A 40 4.22 1.97 -6.04
CA PHE A 40 3.22 1.11 -6.72
C PHE A 40 2.13 1.90 -7.46
N ALA A 41 1.70 3.04 -6.92
CA ALA A 41 0.60 3.86 -7.46
C ALA A 41 0.69 4.16 -8.98
N PRO A 42 1.88 4.39 -9.58
CA PRO A 42 1.99 4.62 -11.03
C PRO A 42 1.66 3.40 -11.90
N THR A 43 1.76 2.19 -11.35
CA THR A 43 1.63 0.93 -12.09
C THR A 43 0.28 0.25 -11.87
N GLU A 44 -0.44 0.58 -10.79
CA GLU A 44 -1.71 -0.05 -10.39
C GLU A 44 -2.74 -0.08 -11.54
N GLY A 45 -2.93 1.04 -12.25
CA GLY A 45 -3.88 1.14 -13.36
C GLY A 45 -3.42 0.51 -14.69
N THR A 46 -2.17 0.05 -14.76
CA THR A 46 -1.59 -0.61 -15.94
C THR A 46 -1.51 -2.13 -15.78
N LEU A 47 -1.87 -2.64 -14.60
CA LEU A 47 -1.91 -4.07 -14.37
C LEU A 47 -2.98 -4.69 -15.28
N PRO A 48 -2.61 -5.68 -16.10
CA PRO A 48 -3.59 -6.36 -16.92
C PRO A 48 -4.60 -7.05 -15.97
N PHE A 49 -5.89 -6.71 -16.11
CA PHE A 49 -7.00 -7.33 -15.40
C PHE A 49 -7.07 -8.87 -15.57
N ALA A 50 -6.27 -9.43 -16.48
CA ALA A 50 -6.12 -10.86 -16.72
C ALA A 50 -5.06 -11.55 -15.83
N ALA A 51 -4.38 -10.84 -14.93
CA ALA A 51 -3.53 -11.48 -13.93
C ALA A 51 -4.41 -12.06 -12.82
N GLU A 52 -4.75 -13.35 -12.94
CA GLU A 52 -5.17 -14.18 -11.80
C GLU A 52 -4.25 -13.87 -10.59
N PRO A 53 -4.73 -13.84 -9.33
CA PRO A 53 -4.01 -13.31 -8.16
C PRO A 53 -2.56 -13.81 -7.99
N SER A 54 -2.25 -14.99 -8.53
CA SER A 54 -0.91 -15.60 -8.56
C SER A 54 0.08 -14.91 -9.50
N GLY A 55 -0.37 -14.31 -10.61
CA GLY A 55 0.46 -13.59 -11.57
C GLY A 55 1.00 -12.26 -11.02
N PHE A 56 0.25 -11.62 -10.12
CA PHE A 56 0.65 -10.38 -9.45
C PHE A 56 1.92 -10.57 -8.59
N VAL A 57 2.02 -11.68 -7.85
CA VAL A 57 3.20 -12.01 -7.03
C VAL A 57 4.44 -12.27 -7.89
N VAL A 58 4.27 -12.84 -9.08
CA VAL A 58 5.36 -13.07 -10.04
C VAL A 58 5.84 -11.74 -10.65
N ALA A 59 4.92 -10.84 -11.02
CA ALA A 59 5.27 -9.51 -11.51
C ALA A 59 5.99 -8.66 -10.45
N GLN A 60 5.58 -8.74 -9.17
CA GLN A 60 6.28 -8.05 -8.07
C GLN A 60 7.71 -8.58 -7.84
N ARG A 61 7.95 -9.87 -8.08
CA ARG A 61 9.26 -10.50 -7.87
C ARG A 61 10.20 -10.36 -9.07
N ALA A 62 9.72 -9.88 -10.22
CA ALA A 62 10.56 -9.60 -11.36
C ALA A 62 11.42 -8.36 -11.07
N VAL A 63 12.65 -8.58 -10.62
CA VAL A 63 13.68 -7.53 -10.53
C VAL A 63 14.28 -7.35 -11.93
N PRO A 64 14.34 -6.14 -12.50
CA PRO A 64 15.09 -5.92 -13.73
C PRO A 64 16.59 -6.07 -13.43
N SER A 65 17.24 -6.98 -14.15
CA SER A 65 18.70 -7.16 -14.19
C SER A 65 19.39 -6.00 -14.89
#